data_AF-A0A0D4CKY2-F1
#
_entry.id   AF-A0A0D4CKY2-F1
#
_cell.length_a   1.000
_cell.length_b   1.000
_cell.length_c   1.000
_cell.angle_alpha   90.00
_cell.angle_beta   90.00
_cell.angle_gamma   90.00
#
_symmetry.space_group_name_H-M   'P 1'
#
loop_
_entity.id
_entity.type
_entity.pdbx_description
1 polymer ?
#
loop_
_entity_poly.entity_id
_entity_poly.type
_entity_poly.pdbx_seq_one_letter_code
_entity_poly.pdbx_strand_id
1 'polypeptide(L)'
;MQRPIIVQLDHEYFNKDDSLVIQQPIAEALKKSQRPYVEGTLVADENNTYFVPFRSNLNPKLTSEFPELVLKLPTDDKPQAGLDLTKLVVVSNELNFKVNRGYIGRDQYNDLSYRQDELQTKIENYIKGYKQEILQGKPLSPQSRFSTLKSFHKELGLPEAKTHLIEDRRLEQAAQIIKTAYAYDKDSDIVLNFLKNHELPLAKRLTMANKIIYRQQAHVNQLTRSPKRQAR
;
A
#
# COMPACT_ATOMS: atom_id res chain seq x y z
N MET A 1 5.23 -29.32 -13.29
CA MET A 1 4.92 -28.43 -12.15
C MET A 1 6.23 -28.01 -11.51
N GLN A 2 6.50 -26.71 -11.47
CA GLN A 2 7.59 -26.14 -10.68
C GLN A 2 7.30 -26.42 -9.20
N ARG A 3 8.32 -26.56 -8.35
CA ARG A 3 8.13 -26.73 -6.90
C ARG A 3 8.17 -25.36 -6.23
N PRO A 4 7.39 -25.11 -5.18
CA PRO A 4 7.38 -23.80 -4.55
C PRO A 4 8.72 -23.61 -3.81
N ILE A 5 9.38 -22.49 -4.08
CA ILE A 5 10.63 -22.14 -3.42
C ILE A 5 10.26 -21.37 -2.15
N ILE A 6 10.68 -21.90 -1.00
CA ILE A 6 10.37 -21.34 0.31
C ILE A 6 11.64 -20.77 0.91
N VAL A 7 11.59 -19.48 1.23
CA VAL A 7 12.74 -18.71 1.69
C VAL A 7 12.44 -17.94 2.97
N GLN A 8 13.48 -17.48 3.63
CA GLN A 8 13.45 -16.45 4.66
C GLN A 8 14.27 -15.27 4.15
N LEU A 9 13.68 -14.09 4.17
CA LEU A 9 14.36 -12.85 3.76
C LEU A 9 15.17 -12.32 4.93
N ASP A 10 16.39 -11.84 4.66
CA ASP A 10 17.23 -11.25 5.70
C ASP A 10 16.59 -9.95 6.26
N HIS A 11 16.75 -9.73 7.56
CA HIS A 11 16.27 -8.53 8.25
C HIS A 11 16.91 -7.24 7.72
N GLU A 12 18.13 -7.33 7.19
CA GLU A 12 18.84 -6.22 6.56
C GLU A 12 18.05 -5.59 5.41
N TYR A 13 17.20 -6.37 4.72
CA TYR A 13 16.37 -5.87 3.62
C TYR A 13 15.16 -5.06 4.07
N PHE A 14 14.87 -5.01 5.37
CA PHE A 14 13.78 -4.22 5.93
C PHE A 14 14.27 -3.00 6.72
N ASN A 15 15.59 -2.75 6.75
CA ASN A 15 16.21 -1.70 7.55
C ASN A 15 16.00 -0.29 7.00
N LYS A 16 16.15 0.69 7.89
CA LYS A 16 15.85 2.13 7.71
C LYS A 16 16.90 2.91 6.91
N ASP A 17 18.07 2.34 6.64
CA ASP A 17 19.15 3.04 5.95
C ASP A 17 18.91 3.00 4.44
N ASP A 18 18.96 4.18 3.81
CA ASP A 18 18.70 4.44 2.39
C ASP A 18 19.61 3.64 1.42
N SER A 19 20.51 2.79 1.92
CA SER A 19 21.38 1.92 1.13
C SER A 19 20.71 0.64 0.61
N LEU A 20 19.50 0.29 1.08
CA LEU A 20 18.74 -0.87 0.58
C LEU A 20 17.28 -0.53 0.28
N VAL A 21 17.05 0.01 -0.92
CA VAL A 21 15.96 -0.22 -1.93
C VAL A 21 14.49 -0.43 -1.48
N ILE A 22 14.12 -0.18 -0.22
CA ILE A 22 12.71 -0.06 0.19
C ILE A 22 12.50 1.38 0.67
N GLN A 23 11.89 2.21 -0.17
CA GLN A 23 11.75 3.66 0.05
C GLN A 23 10.97 4.04 1.33
N GLN A 24 10.37 3.07 2.03
CA GLN A 24 9.80 3.23 3.36
C GLN A 24 9.98 1.98 4.21
N PRO A 25 10.41 2.11 5.49
CA PRO A 25 10.58 0.96 6.37
C PRO A 25 9.27 0.16 6.53
N ILE A 26 9.30 -1.12 6.20
CA ILE A 26 8.18 -2.05 6.44
C ILE A 26 8.27 -2.49 7.91
N ALA A 27 7.80 -1.64 8.83
CA ALA A 27 7.87 -1.85 10.28
C ALA A 27 7.32 -3.21 10.76
N GLU A 28 6.44 -3.83 9.98
CA GLU A 28 5.91 -5.16 10.26
C GLU A 28 6.90 -6.29 9.91
N ALA A 29 7.65 -6.14 8.81
CA ALA A 29 8.64 -7.13 8.38
C ALA A 29 9.85 -7.15 9.32
N LEU A 30 10.27 -5.98 9.82
CA LEU A 30 11.32 -5.84 10.85
C LEU A 30 11.05 -6.62 12.14
N LYS A 31 9.78 -6.86 12.49
CA LYS A 31 9.40 -7.56 13.73
C LYS A 31 9.40 -9.09 13.58
N LYS A 32 9.59 -9.63 12.37
CA LYS A 32 9.36 -11.06 12.08
C LYS A 32 10.45 -11.65 11.19
N SER A 33 11.71 -11.56 11.62
CA SER A 33 12.90 -12.06 10.91
C SER A 33 12.87 -13.54 10.53
N GLN A 34 12.05 -14.36 11.20
CA GLN A 34 11.93 -15.81 10.94
C GLN A 34 10.77 -16.18 10.01
N ARG A 35 10.08 -15.20 9.43
CA ARG A 35 8.91 -15.42 8.59
C ARG A 35 9.30 -16.12 7.28
N PRO A 36 8.69 -17.26 6.94
CA PRO A 36 8.86 -17.84 5.62
C PRO A 36 8.08 -17.04 4.59
N TYR A 37 8.61 -17.03 3.37
CA TYR A 37 8.02 -16.47 2.16
C TYR A 37 8.03 -17.52 1.08
N VAL A 38 7.01 -17.50 0.22
CA VAL A 38 7.07 -18.21 -1.06
C VAL A 38 7.57 -17.24 -2.10
N GLU A 39 8.54 -17.69 -2.89
CA GLU A 39 8.97 -17.00 -4.10
C GLU A 39 7.89 -17.15 -5.18
N GLY A 40 7.43 -16.02 -5.69
CA GLY A 40 6.42 -15.91 -6.73
C GLY A 40 6.98 -15.20 -7.95
N THR A 41 8.13 -15.65 -8.46
CA THR A 41 8.71 -15.16 -9.72
C THR A 41 7.62 -15.19 -10.80
N LEU A 42 7.31 -14.01 -11.34
CA LEU A 42 6.26 -13.85 -12.33
C LEU A 42 6.87 -13.97 -13.71
N VAL A 43 6.27 -14.79 -14.58
CA VAL A 43 6.69 -14.89 -15.99
C VAL A 43 6.57 -13.54 -16.70
N ALA A 44 5.62 -12.70 -16.29
CA ALA A 44 5.37 -11.39 -16.87
C ALA A 44 6.28 -10.26 -16.35
N ASP A 45 7.19 -10.54 -15.41
CA ASP A 45 8.13 -9.56 -14.87
C ASP A 45 9.49 -10.20 -14.61
N GLU A 46 10.34 -10.20 -15.64
CA GLU A 46 11.69 -10.79 -15.60
C GLU A 46 12.69 -9.98 -14.76
N ASN A 47 12.35 -8.73 -14.40
CA ASN A 47 13.26 -7.83 -13.71
C ASN A 47 13.11 -7.89 -12.19
N ASN A 48 12.06 -8.53 -11.69
CA ASN A 48 11.75 -8.58 -10.26
C ASN A 48 11.39 -9.98 -9.78
N THR A 49 11.79 -10.27 -8.54
CA THR A 49 11.33 -11.42 -7.77
C THR A 49 10.33 -10.95 -6.71
N TYR A 50 9.24 -11.71 -6.56
CA TYR A 50 8.16 -11.40 -5.63
C TYR A 50 8.16 -12.39 -4.48
N PHE A 51 8.01 -11.91 -3.25
CA PHE A 51 7.98 -12.77 -2.06
C PHE A 51 6.69 -12.55 -1.28
N VAL A 52 5.87 -13.60 -1.17
CA VAL A 52 4.60 -13.54 -0.43
C VAL A 52 4.76 -14.18 0.95
N PRO A 53 4.47 -13.44 2.05
CA PRO A 53 4.70 -13.96 3.39
C PRO A 53 3.66 -14.99 3.83
N PHE A 54 4.10 -16.05 4.49
CA PHE A 54 3.24 -16.98 5.21
C PHE A 54 2.77 -16.40 6.54
N ARG A 55 1.47 -16.49 6.81
CA ARG A 55 0.80 -16.04 8.03
C ARG A 55 0.24 -17.26 8.75
N SER A 56 0.48 -17.35 10.06
CA SER A 56 -0.21 -18.32 10.93
C SER A 56 -1.67 -17.94 11.18
N ASN A 57 -1.99 -16.65 11.03
CA ASN A 57 -3.34 -16.12 11.19
C ASN A 57 -3.53 -14.98 10.18
N LEU A 58 -4.29 -15.23 9.13
CA LEU A 58 -4.73 -14.23 8.16
C LEU A 58 -5.72 -13.27 8.81
N ASN A 59 -5.74 -12.02 8.34
CA ASN A 59 -6.73 -11.06 8.82
C ASN A 59 -8.14 -11.52 8.40
N PRO A 60 -9.09 -11.72 9.33
CA PRO A 60 -10.44 -12.20 9.00
C PRO A 60 -11.17 -11.26 8.04
N LYS A 61 -10.99 -9.94 8.21
CA LYS A 61 -11.60 -8.92 7.34
C LYS A 61 -11.04 -8.98 5.93
N LEU A 62 -9.72 -9.12 5.79
CA LEU A 62 -9.08 -9.31 4.48
C LEU A 62 -9.61 -10.58 3.81
N THR A 63 -9.72 -11.65 4.59
CA THR A 63 -10.16 -12.96 4.13
C THR A 63 -11.63 -12.98 3.68
N SER A 64 -12.50 -12.18 4.32
CA SER A 64 -13.92 -12.11 3.98
C SER A 64 -14.24 -11.09 2.88
N GLU A 65 -13.59 -9.92 2.91
CA GLU A 65 -13.90 -8.81 1.98
C GLU A 65 -13.06 -8.85 0.71
N PHE A 66 -11.86 -9.43 0.77
CA PHE A 66 -10.88 -9.45 -0.33
C PHE A 66 -10.22 -10.83 -0.49
N PRO A 67 -10.99 -11.91 -0.72
CA PRO A 67 -10.46 -13.27 -0.84
C PRO A 67 -9.47 -13.43 -2.01
N GLU A 68 -9.51 -12.55 -3.00
CA GLU A 68 -8.55 -12.49 -4.10
C GLU A 68 -7.12 -12.14 -3.63
N LEU A 69 -6.98 -11.43 -2.50
CA LEU A 69 -5.71 -10.96 -1.95
C LEU A 69 -5.06 -11.92 -0.94
N VAL A 70 -5.65 -13.10 -0.77
CA VAL A 70 -5.11 -14.14 0.11
C VAL A 70 -5.13 -15.50 -0.58
N LEU A 71 -4.23 -16.37 -0.15
CA LEU A 71 -4.29 -17.81 -0.42
C LEU A 71 -4.37 -18.53 0.92
N LYS A 72 -5.54 -19.07 1.27
CA LYS A 72 -5.68 -19.86 2.51
C LYS A 72 -4.89 -21.16 2.36
N LEU A 73 -4.09 -21.49 3.37
CA LEU A 73 -3.34 -22.74 3.51
C LEU A 73 -3.52 -23.26 4.95
N PRO A 74 -4.75 -23.61 5.35
CA PRO A 74 -5.05 -24.01 6.72
C PRO A 74 -4.39 -25.35 7.05
N THR A 75 -4.06 -25.53 8.33
CA THR A 75 -3.70 -26.82 8.92
C THR A 75 -4.58 -27.04 10.15
N ASP A 76 -4.59 -28.27 10.67
CA ASP A 76 -5.38 -28.61 11.86
C ASP A 76 -5.03 -27.71 13.07
N ASP A 77 -3.75 -27.38 13.23
CA ASP A 77 -3.24 -26.50 14.29
C ASP A 77 -3.31 -25.00 13.94
N LYS A 78 -3.49 -24.65 12.66
CA LYS A 78 -3.55 -23.27 12.16
C LYS A 78 -4.64 -23.11 11.10
N PRO A 79 -5.93 -23.10 11.50
CA PRO A 79 -7.06 -23.06 10.57
C PRO A 79 -7.19 -21.73 9.80
N GLN A 80 -6.48 -20.69 10.23
CA GLN A 80 -6.46 -19.37 9.57
C GLN A 80 -5.12 -19.09 8.88
N ALA A 81 -4.28 -20.11 8.67
CA ALA A 81 -3.01 -19.91 8.00
C ALA A 81 -3.16 -19.67 6.49
N GLY A 82 -2.18 -18.99 5.90
CA GLY A 82 -2.13 -18.75 4.47
C GLY A 82 -1.14 -17.66 4.06
N LEU A 83 -1.26 -17.23 2.82
CA LEU A 83 -0.44 -16.19 2.20
C LEU A 83 -1.23 -14.88 2.14
N ASP A 84 -0.56 -13.78 2.48
CA ASP A 84 -1.13 -12.42 2.47
C ASP A 84 -0.43 -11.58 1.40
N LEU A 85 -1.10 -11.42 0.25
CA LEU A 85 -0.54 -10.70 -0.90
C LEU A 85 -0.38 -9.20 -0.62
N THR A 86 -1.14 -8.64 0.33
CA THR A 86 -1.03 -7.21 0.69
C THR A 86 0.30 -6.87 1.37
N LYS A 87 1.04 -7.90 1.79
CA LYS A 87 2.34 -7.81 2.47
C LYS A 87 3.48 -8.36 1.63
N LEU A 88 3.25 -8.49 0.33
CA LEU A 88 4.23 -8.93 -0.65
C LEU A 88 5.45 -8.00 -0.65
N VAL A 89 6.63 -8.57 -0.85
CA VAL A 89 7.91 -7.86 -1.00
C VAL A 89 8.38 -8.01 -2.45
N VAL A 90 8.81 -6.92 -3.06
CA VAL A 90 9.36 -6.91 -4.42
C VAL A 90 10.85 -6.68 -4.32
N VAL A 91 11.65 -7.45 -5.06
CA VAL A 91 13.11 -7.33 -5.10
C VAL A 91 13.54 -7.29 -6.55
N SER A 92 14.32 -6.27 -6.93
CA SER A 92 14.94 -6.22 -8.25
C SER A 92 15.97 -7.32 -8.41
N ASN A 93 15.94 -8.02 -9.54
CA ASN A 93 16.88 -9.08 -9.90
C ASN A 93 18.31 -8.55 -10.16
N GLU A 94 18.48 -7.23 -10.30
CA GLU A 94 19.80 -6.59 -10.39
C GLU A 94 20.54 -6.59 -9.05
N LEU A 95 19.81 -6.70 -7.93
CA LEU A 95 20.40 -6.77 -6.61
C LEU A 95 20.91 -8.18 -6.35
N ASN A 96 22.13 -8.28 -5.81
CA ASN A 96 22.64 -9.53 -5.27
C ASN A 96 21.93 -9.84 -3.93
N PHE A 97 20.69 -10.31 -4.04
CA PHE A 97 19.79 -10.58 -2.94
C PHE A 97 20.06 -11.97 -2.35
N LYS A 98 20.37 -12.01 -1.05
CA LYS A 98 20.62 -13.25 -0.31
C LYS A 98 19.36 -13.67 0.44
N VAL A 99 18.99 -14.92 0.24
CA VAL A 99 17.90 -15.57 0.96
C VAL A 99 18.41 -16.74 1.77
N ASN A 100 17.80 -16.95 2.92
CA ASN A 100 17.96 -18.18 3.68
C ASN A 100 16.88 -19.18 3.27
N ARG A 101 17.14 -20.47 3.48
CA ARG A 101 16.13 -21.50 3.26
C ARG A 101 15.00 -21.34 4.28
N GLY A 102 13.76 -21.26 3.80
CA GLY A 102 12.57 -21.21 4.64
C GLY A 102 11.95 -22.59 4.85
N TYR A 103 11.12 -22.70 5.89
CA TYR A 103 10.44 -23.94 6.27
C TYR A 103 8.95 -23.68 6.55
N ILE A 104 8.11 -24.58 6.05
CA ILE A 104 6.65 -24.62 6.28
C ILE A 104 6.21 -26.06 6.55
N GLY A 105 5.00 -26.24 7.07
CA GLY A 105 4.44 -27.58 7.28
C GLY A 105 4.27 -28.35 5.98
N ARG A 106 4.37 -29.69 6.05
CA ARG A 106 4.25 -30.58 4.89
C ARG A 106 2.92 -30.42 4.17
N ASP A 107 1.83 -30.31 4.92
CA ASP A 107 0.48 -30.18 4.34
C ASP A 107 0.32 -28.85 3.58
N GLN A 108 0.84 -27.75 4.15
CA GLN A 108 0.86 -26.45 3.48
C GLN A 108 1.74 -26.47 2.23
N TYR A 109 2.89 -27.16 2.28
CA TYR A 109 3.78 -27.31 1.13
C TYR A 109 3.11 -28.10 0.00
N ASN A 110 2.41 -29.18 0.33
CA ASN A 110 1.68 -29.99 -0.64
C ASN A 110 0.53 -29.21 -1.26
N ASP A 111 -0.33 -28.58 -0.44
CA ASP A 111 -1.45 -27.76 -0.94
C ASP A 111 -0.96 -26.62 -1.84
N LEU A 112 0.08 -25.90 -1.42
CA LEU A 112 0.70 -24.86 -2.22
C LEU A 112 1.29 -25.41 -3.53
N SER A 113 1.88 -26.60 -3.53
CA SER A 113 2.42 -27.23 -4.74
C SER A 113 1.34 -27.49 -5.79
N TYR A 114 0.11 -27.81 -5.37
CA TYR A 114 -1.04 -27.97 -6.27
C TYR A 114 -1.65 -26.65 -6.73
N ARG A 115 -1.41 -25.56 -5.99
CA ARG A 115 -2.08 -24.25 -6.18
C ARG A 115 -1.15 -23.14 -6.64
N GLN A 116 0.01 -23.49 -7.22
CA GLN A 116 0.95 -22.47 -7.73
C GLN A 116 0.34 -21.58 -8.81
N ASP A 117 -0.41 -22.16 -9.74
CA ASP A 117 -1.05 -21.39 -10.81
C ASP A 117 -2.08 -20.39 -10.24
N GLU A 118 -2.81 -20.79 -9.19
CA GLU A 118 -3.72 -19.89 -8.47
C GLU A 118 -2.95 -18.75 -7.78
N LEU A 119 -1.85 -19.09 -7.07
CA LEU A 119 -1.00 -18.10 -6.43
C LEU A 119 -0.45 -17.10 -7.44
N GLN A 120 0.12 -17.57 -8.55
CA GLN A 120 0.67 -16.73 -9.60
C GLN A 120 -0.39 -15.79 -10.17
N THR A 121 -1.56 -16.33 -10.52
CA THR A 121 -2.69 -15.55 -11.05
C THR A 121 -3.13 -14.46 -10.05
N LYS A 122 -3.18 -14.78 -8.75
CA LYS A 122 -3.51 -13.80 -7.71
C LYS A 122 -2.47 -12.69 -7.59
N ILE A 123 -1.18 -13.04 -7.62
CA ILE A 123 -0.07 -12.08 -7.56
C ILE A 123 -0.14 -11.13 -8.78
N GLU A 124 -0.26 -11.67 -9.99
CA GLU A 124 -0.33 -10.89 -11.25
C GLU A 124 -1.51 -9.92 -11.23
N ASN A 125 -2.70 -10.40 -10.88
CA ASN A 125 -3.90 -9.57 -10.80
C ASN A 125 -3.76 -8.47 -9.75
N TYR A 126 -3.18 -8.80 -8.59
CA TYR A 126 -2.98 -7.83 -7.51
C TYR A 126 -2.05 -6.69 -7.95
N ILE A 127 -0.90 -7.02 -8.54
CA ILE A 127 0.08 -6.03 -9.02
C ILE A 127 -0.52 -5.19 -10.15
N LYS A 128 -1.18 -5.83 -11.12
CA LYS A 128 -1.83 -5.12 -12.23
C LYS A 128 -2.88 -4.13 -11.72
N GLY A 129 -3.75 -4.55 -10.80
CA GLY A 129 -4.75 -3.69 -10.18
C GLY A 129 -4.12 -2.51 -9.44
N TYR A 130 -3.07 -2.77 -8.64
CA TYR A 130 -2.35 -1.72 -7.94
C TYR A 130 -1.72 -0.69 -8.90
N LYS A 131 -1.00 -1.15 -9.94
CA LYS A 131 -0.40 -0.28 -10.95
C LYS A 131 -1.47 0.59 -11.63
N GLN A 132 -2.61 0.00 -11.99
CA GLN A 132 -3.72 0.73 -12.60
C GLN A 132 -4.29 1.82 -11.69
N GLU A 133 -4.50 1.54 -10.39
CA GLU A 133 -4.98 2.54 -9.43
C GLU A 133 -4.01 3.75 -9.32
N ILE A 134 -2.70 3.48 -9.24
CA ILE A 134 -1.67 4.52 -9.14
C ILE A 134 -1.63 5.39 -10.40
N LEU A 135 -1.67 4.76 -11.58
CA LEU A 135 -1.64 5.46 -12.87
C LEU A 135 -2.89 6.32 -13.09
N GLN A 136 -4.07 5.83 -12.71
CA GLN A 136 -5.32 6.60 -12.78
C GLN A 136 -5.33 7.80 -11.82
N GLY A 137 -4.51 7.78 -10.76
CA GLY A 137 -4.41 8.89 -9.80
C GLY A 137 -5.70 9.15 -9.01
N LYS A 138 -6.55 8.13 -8.85
CA LYS A 138 -7.74 8.16 -7.99
C LYS A 138 -7.34 7.89 -6.53
N PRO A 139 -8.21 8.19 -5.54
CA PRO A 139 -8.01 7.71 -4.18
C PRO A 139 -7.81 6.19 -4.17
N LEU A 140 -6.74 5.73 -3.52
CA LEU A 140 -6.42 4.31 -3.41
C LEU A 140 -7.53 3.55 -2.68
N SER A 141 -7.82 2.35 -3.18
CA SER A 141 -8.72 1.42 -2.52
C SER A 141 -8.20 1.03 -1.13
N PRO A 142 -9.05 0.56 -0.20
CA PRO A 142 -8.61 0.09 1.12
C PRO A 142 -7.42 -0.87 1.06
N GLN A 143 -7.45 -1.85 0.16
CA GLN A 143 -6.40 -2.83 -0.05
C GLN A 143 -5.08 -2.22 -0.55
N SER A 144 -5.15 -1.26 -1.47
CA SER A 144 -3.97 -0.55 -1.98
C SER A 144 -3.36 0.38 -0.93
N ARG A 145 -4.17 0.99 -0.06
CA ARG A 145 -3.70 1.90 1.01
C ARG A 145 -2.83 1.20 2.06
N PHE A 146 -3.18 -0.05 2.41
CA PHE A 146 -2.47 -0.85 3.41
C PHE A 146 -1.44 -1.82 2.80
N SER A 147 -1.27 -1.75 1.48
CA SER A 147 -0.30 -2.53 0.73
C SER A 147 1.13 -2.12 1.03
N THR A 148 2.05 -3.08 0.98
CA THR A 148 3.49 -2.85 0.93
C THR A 148 3.98 -2.42 -0.46
N LEU A 149 3.22 -2.62 -1.54
CA LEU A 149 3.59 -2.22 -2.91
C LEU A 149 3.90 -0.71 -3.05
N LYS A 150 3.37 0.12 -2.15
CA LYS A 150 3.70 1.55 -2.07
C LYS A 150 5.18 1.84 -1.81
N SER A 151 5.90 0.87 -1.23
CA SER A 151 7.33 0.99 -0.96
C SER A 151 8.19 0.55 -2.15
N PHE A 152 7.58 0.02 -3.22
CA PHE A 152 8.26 -0.61 -4.35
C PHE A 152 7.88 0.02 -5.71
N HIS A 153 7.55 1.30 -5.75
CA HIS A 153 7.10 1.95 -7.00
C HIS A 153 8.18 1.92 -8.07
N LYS A 154 9.44 2.12 -7.68
CA LYS A 154 10.59 2.06 -8.58
C LYS A 154 10.70 0.68 -9.24
N GLU A 155 10.68 -0.39 -8.45
CA GLU A 155 10.76 -1.79 -8.92
C GLU A 155 9.58 -2.12 -9.83
N LEU A 156 8.40 -1.59 -9.50
CA LEU A 156 7.18 -1.79 -10.28
C LEU A 156 7.13 -0.98 -11.59
N GLY A 157 8.16 -0.18 -11.90
CA GLY A 157 8.18 0.71 -13.07
C GLY A 157 7.08 1.78 -13.02
N LEU A 158 6.57 2.05 -11.82
CA LEU A 158 5.67 3.16 -11.60
C LEU A 158 6.54 4.42 -11.50
N PRO A 159 6.06 5.57 -12.00
CA PRO A 159 6.74 6.82 -11.72
C PRO A 159 6.95 6.87 -10.20
N GLU A 160 8.11 7.34 -9.73
CA GLU A 160 8.31 7.63 -8.31
C GLU A 160 7.25 8.65 -7.92
N ALA A 161 6.12 8.15 -7.43
CA ALA A 161 4.91 8.92 -7.51
C ALA A 161 4.08 8.70 -6.24
N LYS A 162 3.88 9.84 -5.60
CA LYS A 162 2.58 10.23 -5.03
C LYS A 162 2.35 10.04 -3.54
N THR A 163 3.36 9.85 -2.70
CA THR A 163 3.22 10.40 -1.33
C THR A 163 3.19 11.92 -1.46
N HIS A 164 4.22 12.50 -2.10
CA HIS A 164 4.25 13.91 -2.47
C HIS A 164 3.09 14.31 -3.38
N LEU A 165 2.81 13.68 -4.53
CA LEU A 165 1.67 14.12 -5.37
C LEU A 165 0.27 14.00 -4.72
N ILE A 166 -0.01 13.07 -3.80
CA ILE A 166 -1.30 13.07 -3.05
C ILE A 166 -1.29 14.19 -2.00
N GLU A 167 -0.17 14.39 -1.33
CA GLU A 167 0.03 15.42 -0.31
C GLU A 167 0.01 16.82 -0.95
N ASP A 168 0.72 17.01 -2.05
CA ASP A 168 0.73 18.16 -2.93
C ASP A 168 -0.64 18.41 -3.52
N ARG A 169 -1.36 17.39 -4.02
CA ARG A 169 -2.78 17.56 -4.44
C ARG A 169 -3.67 18.02 -3.29
N ARG A 170 -3.44 17.55 -2.06
CA ARG A 170 -4.18 18.01 -0.88
C ARG A 170 -3.82 19.45 -0.52
N LEU A 171 -2.55 19.82 -0.61
CA LEU A 171 -2.07 21.19 -0.42
C LEU A 171 -2.64 22.12 -1.50
N GLU A 172 -2.64 21.70 -2.75
CA GLU A 172 -3.22 22.39 -3.90
C GLU A 172 -4.73 22.54 -3.77
N GLN A 173 -5.44 21.47 -3.38
CA GLN A 173 -6.88 21.51 -3.14
C GLN A 173 -7.21 22.50 -2.01
N ALA A 174 -6.48 22.45 -0.90
CA ALA A 174 -6.66 23.41 0.20
C ALA A 174 -6.34 24.84 -0.27
N ALA A 175 -5.26 25.05 -1.02
CA ALA A 175 -4.92 26.35 -1.58
C ALA A 175 -6.00 26.88 -2.54
N GLN A 176 -6.59 26.01 -3.36
CA GLN A 176 -7.68 26.38 -4.26
C GLN A 176 -8.95 26.75 -3.49
N ILE A 177 -9.27 26.03 -2.40
CA ILE A 177 -10.39 26.38 -1.51
C ILE A 177 -10.15 27.76 -0.89
N ILE A 178 -8.94 28.05 -0.38
CA ILE A 178 -8.63 29.37 0.17
C ILE A 178 -8.78 30.47 -0.88
N LYS A 179 -8.23 30.27 -2.08
CA LYS A 179 -8.35 31.23 -3.20
C LYS A 179 -9.78 31.47 -3.68
N THR A 180 -10.70 30.55 -3.41
CA THR A 180 -12.07 30.62 -3.95
C THR A 180 -13.09 30.93 -2.85
N ALA A 181 -13.19 30.09 -1.83
CA ALA A 181 -14.15 30.23 -0.75
C ALA A 181 -13.77 31.29 0.30
N TYR A 182 -12.47 31.62 0.41
CA TYR A 182 -11.95 32.55 1.42
C TYR A 182 -11.16 33.71 0.80
N ALA A 183 -11.36 34.02 -0.47
CA ALA A 183 -10.55 34.98 -1.23
C ALA A 183 -10.44 36.38 -0.59
N TYR A 184 -11.46 36.77 0.19
CA TYR A 184 -11.55 38.09 0.83
C TYR A 184 -11.21 38.07 2.34
N ASP A 185 -10.79 36.92 2.88
CA ASP A 185 -10.34 36.82 4.27
C ASP A 185 -8.93 37.43 4.40
N LYS A 186 -8.74 38.29 5.40
CA LYS A 186 -7.47 38.99 5.70
C LYS A 186 -6.31 38.02 5.97
N ASP A 187 -6.60 36.78 6.38
CA ASP A 187 -5.58 35.78 6.73
C ASP A 187 -5.29 34.81 5.56
N SER A 188 -5.98 34.92 4.43
CA SER A 188 -5.87 33.95 3.32
C SER A 188 -4.48 33.87 2.71
N ASP A 189 -3.80 34.99 2.53
CA ASP A 189 -2.43 35.02 2.00
C ASP A 189 -1.42 34.38 2.96
N ILE A 190 -1.62 34.57 4.26
CA ILE A 190 -0.80 33.96 5.32
C ILE A 190 -0.94 32.43 5.25
N VAL A 191 -2.16 31.94 5.14
CA VAL A 191 -2.44 30.50 5.05
C VAL A 191 -1.94 29.91 3.73
N LEU A 192 -2.07 30.61 2.60
CA LEU A 192 -1.53 30.17 1.32
C LEU A 192 -0.01 30.05 1.34
N ASN A 193 0.67 31.04 1.93
CA ASN A 193 2.12 31.01 2.09
C ASN A 193 2.56 29.87 3.02
N PHE A 194 1.82 29.63 4.12
CA PHE A 194 2.08 28.49 5.01
C PHE A 194 1.99 27.14 4.29
N LEU A 195 0.97 26.93 3.45
CA LEU A 195 0.77 25.68 2.70
C LEU A 195 1.87 25.43 1.66
N LYS A 196 2.42 26.50 1.07
CA LYS A 196 3.47 26.44 0.03
C LYS A 196 4.90 26.48 0.57
N ASN A 197 5.10 26.79 1.86
CA ASN A 197 6.44 26.94 2.41
C ASN A 197 7.17 25.57 2.50
N HIS A 198 8.15 25.36 1.64
CA HIS A 198 8.94 24.15 1.57
C HIS A 198 9.91 23.97 2.75
N GLU A 199 10.23 25.02 3.50
CA GLU A 199 11.04 24.95 4.73
C GLU A 199 10.26 24.36 5.92
N LEU A 200 8.92 24.30 5.83
CA LEU A 200 8.08 23.73 6.87
C LEU A 200 7.85 22.23 6.69
N PRO A 201 7.85 21.43 7.79
CA PRO A 201 7.57 20.01 7.73
C PRO A 201 6.23 19.69 7.06
N LEU A 202 6.25 18.77 6.09
CA LEU A 202 5.09 18.42 5.27
C LEU A 202 3.87 18.00 6.10
N ALA A 203 4.07 17.23 7.18
CA ALA A 203 3.01 16.80 8.08
C ALA A 203 2.23 17.98 8.71
N LYS A 204 2.90 19.09 9.03
CA LYS A 204 2.25 20.29 9.59
C LYS A 204 1.39 20.98 8.53
N ARG A 205 1.92 21.10 7.32
CA ARG A 205 1.20 21.67 6.17
C ARG A 205 -0.03 20.84 5.81
N LEU A 206 0.08 19.52 5.81
CA LEU A 206 -1.03 18.59 5.55
C LEU A 206 -2.09 18.61 6.64
N THR A 207 -1.69 18.78 7.91
CA THR A 207 -2.64 18.92 9.02
C THR A 207 -3.53 20.15 8.81
N MET A 208 -2.94 21.27 8.37
CA MET A 208 -3.70 22.47 8.03
C MET A 208 -4.59 22.28 6.81
N ALA A 209 -4.05 21.68 5.74
CA ALA A 209 -4.80 21.38 4.52
C ALA A 209 -6.06 20.53 4.78
N ASN A 210 -5.93 19.48 5.58
CA ASN A 210 -7.04 18.60 5.96
C ASN A 210 -8.13 19.36 6.75
N LYS A 211 -7.75 20.28 7.65
CA LYS A 211 -8.71 21.11 8.39
C LYS A 211 -9.52 22.01 7.45
N ILE A 212 -8.86 22.63 6.46
CA ILE A 212 -9.50 23.49 5.46
C ILE A 212 -10.50 22.70 4.63
N ILE A 213 -10.05 21.57 4.07
CA ILE A 213 -10.90 20.69 3.24
C ILE A 213 -12.11 20.20 4.04
N TYR A 214 -11.90 19.76 5.28
CA TYR A 214 -12.98 19.27 6.14
C TYR A 214 -14.03 20.35 6.43
N ARG A 215 -13.60 21.58 6.78
CA ARG A 215 -14.52 22.71 7.03
C ARG A 215 -15.35 23.04 5.80
N GLN A 216 -14.73 23.07 4.61
CA GLN A 216 -15.45 23.31 3.37
C GLN A 216 -16.51 22.24 3.09
N GLN A 217 -16.17 20.96 3.29
CA GLN A 217 -17.11 19.85 3.13
C GLN A 217 -18.28 19.94 4.12
N ALA A 218 -18.00 20.28 5.38
CA ALA A 218 -19.03 20.48 6.40
C ALA A 218 -19.98 21.63 6.04
N HIS A 219 -19.45 22.75 5.54
CA HIS A 219 -20.25 23.90 5.10
C HIS A 219 -21.15 23.57 3.90
N VAL A 220 -20.61 22.88 2.88
CA VAL A 220 -21.40 22.42 1.72
C VAL A 220 -22.50 21.45 2.14
N ASN A 221 -22.23 20.54 3.08
CA ASN A 221 -23.22 19.60 3.61
C ASN A 221 -24.32 20.28 4.45
N GLN A 222 -24.04 21.43 5.06
CA GLN A 222 -25.06 22.22 5.76
C GLN A 222 -25.96 22.98 4.78
N LEU A 223 -25.39 23.61 3.75
CA LEU A 223 -26.14 24.32 2.71
C LEU A 223 -27.08 23.39 1.91
N THR A 224 -26.67 22.14 1.69
CA THR A 224 -27.47 21.15 0.95
C THR A 224 -28.58 20.51 1.80
N ARG A 225 -28.59 20.74 3.12
CA ARG A 225 -29.58 20.19 4.07
C ARG A 225 -30.60 21.20 4.60
N SER A 226 -30.55 22.47 4.17
CA SER A 226 -31.58 23.45 4.55
C SER A 226 -32.92 23.17 3.83
N PRO A 227 -34.05 23.00 4.55
CA PRO A 227 -35.35 22.76 3.92
C PRO A 227 -35.81 24.02 3.19
N LYS A 228 -36.43 23.84 2.01
CA LYS A 228 -37.29 24.84 1.38
C LYS A 228 -38.30 25.33 2.42
N ARG A 229 -38.08 26.52 2.99
CA ARG A 229 -39.13 27.24 3.72
C ARG A 229 -40.22 27.55 2.70
N GLN A 230 -41.34 26.87 2.88
CA GLN A 230 -42.58 27.07 2.16
C GLN A 230 -42.96 28.55 2.27
N ALA A 231 -43.03 29.24 1.13
CA ALA A 231 -43.85 30.43 1.01
C ALA A 231 -45.32 29.95 1.06
N ARG A 232 -46.03 30.37 2.11
CA ARG A 232 -47.48 30.51 2.14
C ARG A 232 -47.77 31.99 2.30
#